data_AF-A0A650EJF1-F1
#
_entry.id   AF-A0A650EJF1-F1
#
_cell.length_a   1.000
_cell.length_b   1.000
_cell.length_c   1.000
_cell.angle_alpha   90.00
_cell.angle_beta   90.00
_cell.angle_gamma   90.00
#
_symmetry.space_group_name_H-M   'P 1'
#
loop_
_entity.id
_entity.type
_entity.pdbx_description
1 polymer ?
#
loop_
_entity_poly.entity_id
_entity_poly.type
_entity_poly.pdbx_seq_one_letter_code
_entity_poly.pdbx_strand_id
1 'polypeptide(L)'
;MKPIEYVFSVRNKNKHKIITILGIKLKFTKDNFNYRLWRFKQIKKKEGAGKATKYYVSKYLYAADLAQKELETIPQAKINQLTENLWTMWLQEDVPEPIQMCLSTIKRFYPEIIIITEKNLFEYVNIPEYIYEKYKKGIIKPPHFSDYIRMYLLDKYGGTWIDASCLMLDRIPKFILKQPFFILQTPNKKEISNFFIHSGKNNFITKTIKIYLEEYWKHENITIDYFLYHHYFNFIRRAIPRFEQLYNNIIPYLNSKVRYLTDNIAQNADKDAWEYLSKTSFMYKFQRKNKNAVKNPNSWYNFLLNEYRNGKLLSNIDSTAV
;
A
#
# COMPACT_ATOMS: atom_id res chain seq x y z
N MET A 1 -37.09 4.07 -3.49
CA MET A 1 -35.71 4.51 -3.77
C MET A 1 -35.54 4.59 -5.28
N LYS A 2 -35.23 5.77 -5.83
CA LYS A 2 -35.16 5.98 -7.30
C LYS A 2 -33.89 5.35 -7.90
N PRO A 3 -33.92 4.79 -9.12
CA PRO A 3 -32.83 4.00 -9.71
C PRO A 3 -31.63 4.85 -10.16
N ILE A 4 -30.47 4.17 -10.29
CA ILE A 4 -29.10 4.62 -10.63
C ILE A 4 -28.95 5.20 -12.07
N GLU A 5 -29.99 5.78 -12.66
CA GLU A 5 -29.92 6.31 -14.03
C GLU A 5 -29.32 7.73 -14.16
N TYR A 6 -28.88 8.36 -13.06
CA TYR A 6 -28.31 9.71 -13.10
C TYR A 6 -26.77 9.79 -13.17
N VAL A 7 -26.05 8.67 -13.31
CA VAL A 7 -24.56 8.68 -13.31
C VAL A 7 -23.96 8.60 -14.71
N PHE A 8 -24.65 8.09 -15.73
CA PHE A 8 -24.10 8.04 -17.09
C PHE A 8 -25.18 8.20 -18.17
N SER A 9 -25.36 9.43 -18.69
CA SER A 9 -26.00 9.63 -20.00
C SER A 9 -24.93 10.06 -21.01
N VAL A 10 -24.60 9.14 -21.92
CA VAL A 10 -23.68 9.41 -23.03
C VAL A 10 -24.54 9.74 -24.26
N ARG A 11 -24.74 11.02 -24.54
CA ARG A 11 -25.24 11.45 -25.86
C ARG A 11 -24.07 11.87 -26.73
N ASN A 12 -23.78 11.02 -27.71
CA ASN A 12 -22.73 11.19 -28.70
C ASN A 12 -23.21 12.14 -29.81
N LYS A 13 -22.93 13.44 -29.71
CA LYS A 13 -23.13 14.37 -30.85
C LYS A 13 -22.06 15.45 -31.04
N ASN A 14 -21.03 15.56 -30.22
CA ASN A 14 -19.89 16.46 -30.47
C ASN A 14 -18.64 15.93 -29.75
N LYS A 15 -17.45 16.23 -30.27
CA LYS A 15 -16.09 15.74 -29.89
C LYS A 15 -15.65 15.94 -28.42
N HIS A 16 -16.55 16.01 -27.45
CA HIS A 16 -16.28 16.21 -26.03
C HIS A 16 -17.11 15.25 -25.17
N LYS A 17 -16.43 14.45 -24.34
CA LYS A 17 -17.10 13.77 -23.21
C LYS A 17 -17.23 14.77 -22.07
N ILE A 18 -18.47 15.05 -21.65
CA ILE A 18 -18.76 15.80 -20.41
C ILE A 18 -19.20 14.77 -19.38
N ILE A 19 -18.49 14.67 -18.27
CA ILE A 19 -18.85 13.80 -17.15
C ILE A 19 -19.16 14.69 -15.96
N THR A 20 -20.27 14.40 -15.28
CA THR A 20 -20.65 15.07 -14.04
C THR A 20 -20.20 14.22 -12.86
N ILE A 21 -19.25 14.73 -12.07
CA ILE A 21 -18.83 14.09 -10.82
C ILE A 21 -19.23 15.03 -9.69
N LEU A 22 -20.07 14.57 -8.76
CA LEU A 22 -20.55 15.35 -7.61
C LEU A 22 -21.16 16.71 -8.00
N GLY A 23 -21.94 16.76 -9.09
CA GLY A 23 -22.60 17.98 -9.56
C GLY A 23 -21.75 18.93 -10.42
N ILE A 24 -20.47 18.62 -10.66
CA ILE A 24 -19.56 19.46 -11.46
C ILE A 24 -19.44 18.86 -12.86
N LYS A 25 -19.87 19.61 -13.89
CA LYS A 25 -19.66 19.26 -15.31
C LYS A 25 -18.19 19.46 -15.69
N LEU A 26 -17.53 18.39 -16.16
CA LEU A 26 -16.12 18.43 -16.55
C LEU A 26 -15.97 18.07 -18.04
N LYS A 27 -15.38 18.97 -18.83
CA LYS A 27 -15.11 18.81 -20.27
C LYS A 27 -13.71 18.22 -20.45
N PHE A 28 -13.52 17.19 -21.27
CA PHE A 28 -12.20 16.54 -21.47
C PHE A 28 -11.48 16.96 -22.77
N THR A 29 -10.33 17.65 -22.65
CA THR A 29 -9.29 17.88 -23.69
C THR A 29 -7.88 17.82 -23.07
N LYS A 30 -6.80 17.82 -23.87
CA LYS A 30 -5.39 17.87 -23.39
C LYS A 30 -5.10 19.11 -22.49
N ASP A 31 -5.91 20.15 -22.64
CA ASP A 31 -5.93 21.35 -21.78
C ASP A 31 -6.41 21.09 -20.33
N ASN A 32 -6.92 19.89 -20.02
CA ASN A 32 -7.42 19.55 -18.69
C ASN A 32 -6.35 19.33 -17.63
N PHE A 33 -5.11 18.96 -18.00
CA PHE A 33 -4.08 18.72 -16.98
C PHE A 33 -3.77 20.02 -16.25
N ASN A 34 -3.47 21.08 -16.99
CA ASN A 34 -3.16 22.40 -16.43
C ASN A 34 -4.34 22.96 -15.62
N TYR A 35 -5.56 22.81 -16.13
CA TYR A 35 -6.75 23.24 -15.39
C TYR A 35 -6.96 22.45 -14.09
N ARG A 36 -6.86 21.11 -14.11
CA ARG A 36 -7.03 20.30 -12.90
C ARG A 36 -5.92 20.53 -11.90
N LEU A 37 -4.68 20.71 -12.36
CA LEU A 37 -3.55 21.02 -11.49
C LEU A 37 -3.70 22.42 -10.88
N TRP A 38 -4.14 23.41 -11.67
CA TRP A 38 -4.48 24.73 -11.17
C TRP A 38 -5.62 24.66 -10.14
N ARG A 39 -6.72 23.96 -10.45
CA ARG A 39 -7.83 23.73 -9.52
C ARG A 39 -7.39 23.01 -8.25
N PHE A 40 -6.55 21.98 -8.36
CA PHE A 40 -5.95 21.29 -7.23
C PHE A 40 -5.22 22.27 -6.33
N LYS A 41 -4.37 23.16 -6.89
CA LYS A 41 -3.67 24.18 -6.11
C LYS A 41 -4.64 25.13 -5.39
N GLN A 42 -5.74 25.52 -6.04
CA GLN A 42 -6.77 26.36 -5.42
C GLN A 42 -7.50 25.65 -4.28
N ILE A 43 -7.95 24.41 -4.48
CA ILE A 43 -8.61 23.61 -3.45
C ILE A 43 -7.64 23.34 -2.30
N LYS A 44 -6.37 23.05 -2.59
CA LYS A 44 -5.35 22.79 -1.57
C LYS A 44 -5.17 24.01 -0.66
N LYS A 45 -5.16 25.22 -1.23
CA LYS A 45 -5.07 26.47 -0.48
C LYS A 45 -6.32 26.76 0.35
N LYS A 46 -7.52 26.49 -0.18
CA LYS A 46 -8.80 26.85 0.48
C LYS A 46 -9.33 25.79 1.44
N GLU A 47 -9.12 24.51 1.11
CA GLU A 47 -9.80 23.38 1.75
C GLU A 47 -8.84 22.28 2.21
N GLY A 48 -7.54 22.43 1.99
CA GLY A 48 -6.51 21.49 2.43
C GLY A 48 -6.13 20.40 1.43
N ALA A 49 -4.96 19.81 1.66
CA ALA A 49 -4.34 18.84 0.76
C ALA A 49 -5.21 17.61 0.51
N GLY A 50 -5.81 17.03 1.56
CA GLY A 50 -6.60 15.80 1.41
C GLY A 50 -7.81 15.95 0.48
N LYS A 51 -8.52 17.09 0.53
CA LYS A 51 -9.64 17.37 -0.38
C LYS A 51 -9.16 17.62 -1.80
N ALA A 52 -8.09 18.38 -1.97
CA ALA A 52 -7.48 18.63 -3.27
C ALA A 52 -7.04 17.32 -3.95
N THR A 53 -6.36 16.45 -3.20
CA THR A 53 -5.88 15.16 -3.71
C THR A 53 -7.05 14.29 -4.15
N LYS A 54 -8.12 14.17 -3.34
CA LYS A 54 -9.36 13.48 -3.74
C LYS A 54 -9.96 14.03 -5.02
N TYR A 55 -10.09 15.35 -5.15
CA TYR A 55 -10.57 15.98 -6.39
C TYR A 55 -9.70 15.59 -7.59
N TYR A 56 -8.38 15.64 -7.44
CA TYR A 56 -7.47 15.36 -8.54
C TYR A 56 -7.51 13.90 -8.99
N VAL A 57 -7.46 12.97 -8.03
CA VAL A 57 -7.46 11.53 -8.34
C VAL A 57 -8.83 11.00 -8.76
N SER A 58 -9.91 11.76 -8.55
CA SER A 58 -11.27 11.33 -8.92
C SER A 58 -11.46 10.99 -10.40
N LYS A 59 -10.62 11.56 -11.27
CA LYS A 59 -10.65 11.24 -12.70
C LYS A 59 -10.25 9.81 -13.02
N TYR A 60 -9.65 9.08 -12.07
CA TYR A 60 -9.20 7.69 -12.23
C TYR A 60 -10.16 6.68 -11.60
N LEU A 61 -11.40 7.05 -11.25
CA LEU A 61 -12.39 6.09 -10.74
C LEU A 61 -12.72 4.99 -11.75
N TYR A 62 -12.55 5.24 -13.04
CA TYR A 62 -12.76 4.25 -14.10
C TYR A 62 -11.81 3.04 -14.00
N ALA A 63 -10.75 3.09 -13.19
CA ALA A 63 -9.87 1.94 -12.97
C ALA A 63 -10.62 0.74 -12.37
N ALA A 64 -11.69 0.98 -11.59
CA ALA A 64 -12.56 -0.10 -11.10
C ALA A 64 -13.29 -0.82 -12.25
N ASP A 65 -13.78 -0.07 -13.24
CA ASP A 65 -14.47 -0.65 -14.40
C ASP A 65 -13.50 -1.40 -15.31
N LEU A 66 -12.26 -0.90 -15.45
CA LEU A 66 -11.19 -1.62 -16.16
C LEU A 66 -10.83 -2.92 -15.45
N ALA A 67 -10.65 -2.88 -14.12
CA ALA A 67 -10.39 -4.08 -13.33
C ALA A 67 -11.53 -5.09 -13.45
N GLN A 68 -12.78 -4.62 -13.43
CA GLN A 68 -13.97 -5.46 -13.60
C GLN A 68 -13.93 -6.18 -14.96
N LYS A 69 -13.70 -5.46 -16.05
CA LYS A 69 -13.61 -6.01 -17.40
C LYS A 69 -12.47 -7.02 -17.56
N GLU A 70 -11.30 -6.74 -16.98
CA GLU A 70 -10.21 -7.72 -16.99
C GLU A 70 -10.60 -9.00 -16.25
N LEU A 71 -11.26 -8.89 -15.09
CA LEU A 71 -11.65 -10.04 -14.29
C LEU A 71 -12.71 -10.90 -14.98
N GLU A 72 -13.59 -10.31 -15.78
CA GLU A 72 -14.60 -11.05 -16.57
C GLU A 72 -13.97 -11.99 -17.61
N THR A 73 -12.73 -11.72 -18.03
CA THR A 73 -11.96 -12.58 -18.94
C THR A 73 -11.19 -13.71 -18.23
N ILE A 74 -11.16 -13.70 -16.90
CA ILE A 74 -10.37 -14.64 -16.09
C ILE A 74 -11.31 -15.73 -15.55
N PRO A 75 -10.94 -17.02 -15.65
CA PRO A 75 -11.74 -18.09 -15.07
C PRO A 75 -11.99 -17.87 -13.57
N GLN A 76 -13.23 -18.06 -13.12
CA GLN A 76 -13.64 -17.78 -11.74
C GLN A 76 -12.76 -18.51 -10.70
N ALA A 77 -12.29 -19.73 -11.01
CA ALA A 77 -11.39 -20.51 -10.14
C ALA A 77 -10.00 -19.88 -9.93
N LYS A 78 -9.60 -18.91 -10.77
CA LYS A 78 -8.34 -18.17 -10.66
C LYS A 78 -8.49 -16.80 -9.96
N ILE A 79 -9.73 -16.40 -9.64
CA ILE A 79 -10.02 -15.16 -8.91
C ILE A 79 -9.93 -15.44 -7.41
N ASN A 80 -9.23 -14.56 -6.69
CA ASN A 80 -8.95 -14.70 -5.25
C ASN A 80 -8.22 -15.99 -4.88
N GLN A 81 -7.49 -16.61 -5.82
CA GLN A 81 -6.69 -17.80 -5.53
C GLN A 81 -5.59 -17.43 -4.52
N LEU A 82 -5.66 -17.99 -3.31
CA LEU A 82 -4.67 -17.77 -2.27
C LEU A 82 -3.37 -18.49 -2.64
N THR A 83 -2.25 -17.89 -2.23
CA THR A 83 -0.91 -18.46 -2.39
C THR A 83 -0.08 -18.15 -1.16
N GLU A 84 0.99 -18.90 -0.95
CA GLU A 84 1.92 -18.73 0.16
C GLU A 84 3.07 -17.78 -0.17
N ASN A 85 3.03 -17.13 -1.34
CA ASN A 85 4.07 -16.20 -1.77
C ASN A 85 4.25 -15.08 -0.75
N LEU A 86 5.51 -14.74 -0.47
CA LEU A 86 5.88 -13.67 0.45
C LEU A 86 6.85 -12.74 -0.26
N TRP A 87 6.52 -11.45 -0.22
CA TRP A 87 7.21 -10.41 -0.96
C TRP A 87 7.71 -9.33 -0.02
N THR A 88 8.97 -8.94 -0.19
CA THR A 88 9.50 -7.68 0.31
C THR A 88 10.34 -7.02 -0.76
N MET A 89 10.76 -5.78 -0.55
CA MET A 89 11.55 -5.05 -1.54
C MET A 89 12.54 -4.11 -0.90
N TRP A 90 13.77 -4.15 -1.43
CA TRP A 90 14.80 -3.16 -1.19
C TRP A 90 15.63 -2.98 -2.47
N LEU A 91 15.49 -1.82 -3.10
CA LEU A 91 16.10 -1.57 -4.42
C LEU A 91 17.47 -0.89 -4.32
N GLN A 92 17.81 -0.30 -3.18
CA GLN A 92 19.12 0.34 -3.01
C GLN A 92 20.18 -0.73 -2.75
N GLU A 93 21.40 -0.53 -3.27
CA GLU A 93 22.52 -1.45 -3.01
C GLU A 93 22.88 -1.50 -1.52
N ASP A 94 22.99 -0.33 -0.88
CA ASP A 94 23.25 -0.25 0.56
C ASP A 94 21.97 -0.56 1.34
N VAL A 95 22.06 -1.53 2.25
CA VAL A 95 21.00 -1.93 3.18
C VAL A 95 21.39 -1.43 4.56
N PRO A 96 20.79 -0.35 5.08
CA PRO A 96 21.11 0.15 6.42
C PRO A 96 20.84 -0.92 7.49
N GLU A 97 21.65 -0.95 8.53
CA GLU A 97 21.54 -1.91 9.64
C GLU A 97 20.11 -2.09 10.20
N PRO A 98 19.28 -1.04 10.42
CA PRO A 98 17.91 -1.25 10.86
C PRO A 98 17.03 -2.02 9.88
N ILE A 99 17.32 -1.91 8.58
CA ILE A 99 16.64 -2.70 7.55
C ILE A 99 17.20 -4.12 7.54
N GLN A 100 18.50 -4.32 7.74
CA GLN A 100 19.07 -5.66 7.88
C GLN A 100 18.45 -6.41 9.07
N MET A 101 18.27 -5.73 10.21
CA MET A 101 17.54 -6.26 11.37
C MET A 101 16.12 -6.70 11.00
N CYS A 102 15.33 -5.82 10.38
CA CYS A 102 13.97 -6.14 9.95
C CYS A 102 13.94 -7.31 8.96
N LEU A 103 14.78 -7.30 7.93
CA LEU A 103 14.88 -8.40 6.96
C LEU A 103 15.31 -9.72 7.62
N SER A 104 16.20 -9.69 8.60
CA SER A 104 16.63 -10.87 9.36
C SER A 104 15.48 -11.47 10.15
N THR A 105 14.67 -10.65 10.81
CA THR A 105 13.49 -11.15 11.54
C THR A 105 12.41 -11.67 10.60
N ILE A 106 12.21 -11.05 9.43
CA ILE A 106 11.29 -11.60 8.41
C ILE A 106 11.79 -12.98 7.92
N LYS A 107 13.07 -13.08 7.52
CA LYS A 107 13.69 -14.33 7.05
C LYS A 107 13.66 -15.44 8.09
N ARG A 108 13.75 -15.09 9.37
CA ARG A 108 13.65 -16.05 10.48
C ARG A 108 12.32 -16.80 10.49
N PHE A 109 11.19 -16.12 10.26
CA PHE A 109 9.87 -16.76 10.17
C PHE A 109 9.57 -17.31 8.77
N TYR A 110 10.16 -16.70 7.75
CA TYR A 110 9.90 -16.97 6.34
C TYR A 110 11.21 -17.00 5.53
N PRO A 111 11.97 -18.11 5.60
CA PRO A 111 13.24 -18.24 4.88
C PRO A 111 13.08 -18.08 3.36
N GLU A 112 11.93 -18.52 2.83
CA GLU A 112 11.57 -18.48 1.41
C GLU A 112 11.04 -17.11 0.94
N ILE A 113 11.10 -16.06 1.77
CA ILE A 113 10.64 -14.73 1.33
C ILE A 113 11.44 -14.23 0.14
N ILE A 114 10.72 -13.76 -0.89
CA ILE A 114 11.32 -13.17 -2.08
C ILE A 114 11.61 -11.69 -1.81
N ILE A 115 12.90 -11.35 -1.80
CA ILE A 115 13.37 -9.97 -1.73
C ILE A 115 13.53 -9.44 -3.15
N ILE A 116 12.66 -8.52 -3.54
CA ILE A 116 12.77 -7.79 -4.79
C ILE A 116 13.88 -6.74 -4.67
N THR A 117 14.86 -6.84 -5.55
CA THR A 117 16.03 -5.98 -5.67
C THR A 117 16.10 -5.44 -7.09
N GLU A 118 16.99 -4.48 -7.38
CA GLU A 118 17.18 -4.01 -8.76
C GLU A 118 17.60 -5.15 -9.71
N LYS A 119 18.31 -6.16 -9.21
CA LYS A 119 18.86 -7.27 -10.01
C LYS A 119 17.79 -8.26 -10.50
N ASN A 120 16.80 -8.59 -9.65
CA ASN A 120 15.77 -9.59 -9.97
C ASN A 120 14.39 -8.98 -10.27
N LEU A 121 14.24 -7.66 -10.22
CA LEU A 121 12.95 -6.97 -10.41
C LEU A 121 12.21 -7.43 -11.67
N PHE A 122 12.94 -7.53 -12.78
CA PHE A 122 12.38 -7.87 -14.09
C PHE A 122 12.09 -9.37 -14.28
N GLU A 123 12.57 -10.23 -13.38
CA GLU A 123 12.18 -11.64 -13.38
C GLU A 123 10.71 -11.81 -12.95
N TYR A 124 10.24 -10.92 -12.08
CA TYR A 124 8.89 -10.99 -11.51
C TYR A 124 7.91 -10.01 -12.15
N VAL A 125 8.38 -8.82 -12.51
CA VAL A 125 7.51 -7.69 -12.90
C VAL A 125 7.82 -7.21 -14.31
N ASN A 126 6.82 -7.30 -15.19
CA ASN A 126 6.87 -6.63 -16.48
C ASN A 126 6.35 -5.19 -16.32
N ILE A 127 7.29 -4.25 -16.13
CA ILE A 127 6.98 -2.84 -15.88
C ILE A 127 6.74 -2.14 -17.22
N PRO A 128 5.59 -1.45 -17.40
CA PRO A 128 5.38 -0.62 -18.57
C PRO A 128 6.49 0.43 -18.71
N GLU A 129 7.01 0.59 -19.93
CA GLU A 129 8.13 1.48 -20.24
C GLU A 129 7.94 2.89 -19.66
N TYR A 130 6.73 3.46 -19.78
CA TYR A 130 6.42 4.79 -19.25
C TYR A 130 6.54 4.91 -17.73
N ILE A 131 6.37 3.82 -16.97
CA ILE A 131 6.58 3.81 -15.51
C ILE A 131 8.07 3.74 -15.21
N TYR A 132 8.78 2.80 -15.86
CA TYR A 132 10.20 2.59 -15.60
C TYR A 132 11.03 3.82 -15.97
N GLU A 133 10.76 4.43 -17.13
CA GLU A 133 11.39 5.68 -17.56
C GLU A 133 11.17 6.82 -16.57
N LYS A 134 9.95 6.97 -16.05
CA LYS A 134 9.63 8.00 -15.04
C LYS A 134 10.31 7.71 -13.70
N TYR A 135 10.50 6.45 -13.34
CA TYR A 135 11.28 6.07 -12.16
C TYR A 135 12.77 6.41 -12.34
N LYS A 136 13.38 6.03 -13.46
CA LYS A 136 14.79 6.35 -13.77
C LYS A 136 15.06 7.85 -13.86
N LYS A 137 14.09 8.64 -14.36
CA LYS A 137 14.14 10.11 -14.37
C LYS A 137 13.84 10.75 -13.01
N GLY A 138 13.58 9.95 -11.97
CA GLY A 138 13.28 10.44 -10.63
C GLY A 138 11.93 11.16 -10.49
N ILE A 139 11.04 11.05 -11.49
CA ILE A 139 9.67 11.57 -11.45
C ILE A 139 8.85 10.71 -10.48
N ILE A 140 8.93 9.39 -10.62
CA ILE A 140 8.38 8.45 -9.64
C ILE A 140 9.42 8.27 -8.55
N LYS A 141 9.09 8.68 -7.32
CA LYS A 141 9.97 8.46 -6.18
C LYS A 141 9.91 7.00 -5.70
N PRO A 142 10.99 6.47 -5.09
CA PRO A 142 11.05 5.07 -4.66
C PRO A 142 9.84 4.56 -3.86
N PRO A 143 9.23 5.33 -2.93
CA PRO A 143 8.02 4.88 -2.22
C PRO A 143 6.83 4.62 -3.16
N HIS A 144 6.64 5.44 -4.18
CA HIS A 144 5.54 5.26 -5.15
C HIS A 144 5.82 4.17 -6.16
N PHE A 145 7.09 3.98 -6.52
CA PHE A 145 7.49 2.84 -7.34
C PHE A 145 7.24 1.53 -6.58
N SER A 146 7.57 1.49 -5.28
CA SER A 146 7.21 0.39 -4.37
C SER A 146 5.71 0.14 -4.33
N ASP A 147 4.89 1.19 -4.29
CA ASP A 147 3.43 1.04 -4.38
C ASP A 147 3.00 0.30 -5.64
N TYR A 148 3.59 0.61 -6.79
CA TYR A 148 3.29 -0.10 -8.04
C TYR A 148 3.75 -1.56 -7.99
N ILE A 149 5.01 -1.81 -7.64
CA ILE A 149 5.59 -3.17 -7.61
C ILE A 149 4.81 -4.07 -6.65
N ARG A 150 4.46 -3.58 -5.46
CA ARG A 150 3.63 -4.31 -4.49
C ARG A 150 2.32 -4.77 -5.10
N MET A 151 1.57 -3.86 -5.71
CA MET A 151 0.25 -4.19 -6.26
C MET A 151 0.34 -5.08 -7.49
N TYR A 152 1.39 -4.93 -8.30
CA TYR A 152 1.64 -5.83 -9.42
C TYR A 152 1.88 -7.27 -8.94
N LEU A 153 2.77 -7.47 -7.98
CA LEU A 153 3.11 -8.80 -7.45
C LEU A 153 1.90 -9.47 -6.82
N LEU A 154 1.14 -8.72 -6.02
CA LEU A 154 -0.08 -9.22 -5.38
C LEU A 154 -1.19 -9.56 -6.38
N ASP A 155 -1.37 -8.77 -7.45
CA ASP A 155 -2.36 -9.08 -8.49
C ASP A 155 -1.97 -10.35 -9.26
N LYS A 156 -0.71 -10.44 -9.69
CA LYS A 156 -0.21 -11.50 -10.57
C LYS A 156 0.04 -12.81 -9.84
N TYR A 157 0.64 -12.77 -8.67
CA TYR A 157 1.11 -13.94 -7.92
C TYR A 157 0.35 -14.16 -6.62
N GLY A 158 -0.39 -13.17 -6.12
CA GLY A 158 -1.02 -13.26 -4.81
C GLY A 158 0.01 -13.28 -3.68
N GLY A 159 -0.45 -13.70 -2.50
CA GLY A 159 0.38 -13.85 -1.31
C GLY A 159 0.40 -12.60 -0.45
N THR A 160 1.50 -12.40 0.28
CA THR A 160 1.63 -11.33 1.27
C THR A 160 2.82 -10.43 0.96
N TRP A 161 2.57 -9.13 0.94
CA TRP A 161 3.60 -8.12 0.97
C TRP A 161 3.93 -7.71 2.40
N ILE A 162 5.22 -7.61 2.71
CA ILE A 162 5.77 -7.08 3.95
C ILE A 162 6.86 -6.08 3.60
N ASP A 163 6.72 -4.80 3.98
CA ASP A 163 7.80 -3.83 3.77
C ASP A 163 9.10 -4.26 4.49
N ALA A 164 10.24 -3.96 3.88
CA ALA A 164 11.57 -4.32 4.42
C ALA A 164 11.91 -3.70 5.79
N SER A 165 11.13 -2.71 6.24
CA SER A 165 11.28 -2.10 7.56
C SER A 165 10.26 -2.60 8.59
N CYS A 166 9.64 -3.75 8.35
CA CYS A 166 8.79 -4.41 9.33
C CYS A 166 9.63 -5.35 10.19
N LEU A 167 9.55 -5.17 11.51
CA LEU A 167 10.14 -6.06 12.51
C LEU A 167 9.13 -7.18 12.79
N MET A 168 9.44 -8.41 12.38
CA MET A 168 8.59 -9.58 12.63
C MET A 168 8.95 -10.20 13.97
N LEU A 169 7.93 -10.56 14.76
CA LEU A 169 8.07 -11.16 16.08
C LEU A 169 7.34 -12.50 16.21
N ASP A 170 6.41 -12.77 15.28
CA ASP A 170 5.71 -14.05 15.16
C ASP A 170 5.30 -14.28 13.69
N ARG A 171 4.79 -15.48 13.38
CA ARG A 171 4.15 -15.78 12.10
C ARG A 171 2.90 -14.93 11.93
N ILE A 172 2.58 -14.63 10.67
CA ILE A 172 1.34 -13.96 10.27
C ILE A 172 0.15 -14.78 10.77
N PRO A 173 -0.79 -14.16 11.51
CA PRO A 173 -1.99 -14.84 11.98
C PRO A 173 -2.76 -15.56 10.87
N LYS A 174 -3.14 -16.82 11.10
CA LYS A 174 -3.85 -17.65 10.09
C LYS A 174 -5.13 -17.01 9.55
N PHE A 175 -5.84 -16.22 10.36
CA PHE A 175 -7.06 -15.53 9.90
C PHE A 175 -6.77 -14.45 8.85
N ILE A 176 -5.57 -13.87 8.82
CA ILE A 176 -5.14 -12.93 7.77
C ILE A 176 -4.94 -13.69 6.45
N LEU A 177 -4.20 -14.80 6.51
CA LEU A 177 -3.84 -15.61 5.34
C LEU A 177 -5.04 -16.34 4.70
N LYS A 178 -6.15 -16.49 5.45
CA LYS A 178 -7.39 -17.09 4.95
C LYS A 178 -8.30 -16.07 4.24
N GLN A 179 -8.01 -14.77 4.32
CA GLN A 179 -8.84 -13.74 3.70
C GLN A 179 -8.47 -13.52 2.23
N PRO A 180 -9.44 -13.36 1.32
CA PRO A 180 -9.17 -13.02 -0.09
C PRO A 180 -8.35 -11.75 -0.27
N PHE A 181 -8.49 -10.80 0.66
CA PHE A 181 -7.73 -9.57 0.72
C PHE A 181 -7.66 -9.08 2.17
N PHE A 182 -6.51 -8.57 2.58
CA PHE A 182 -6.30 -7.92 3.85
C PHE A 182 -5.32 -6.77 3.69
N ILE A 183 -5.62 -5.65 4.35
CA ILE A 183 -4.70 -4.52 4.51
C ILE A 183 -4.84 -4.03 5.95
N LEU A 184 -3.74 -3.60 6.56
CA LEU A 184 -3.78 -3.01 7.88
C LEU A 184 -4.68 -1.77 7.88
N GLN A 185 -5.58 -1.70 8.85
CA GLN A 185 -6.58 -0.64 8.95
C GLN A 185 -6.91 -0.30 10.41
N THR A 186 -7.37 0.92 10.66
CA THR A 186 -7.90 1.28 11.98
C THR A 186 -9.22 0.55 12.26
N PRO A 187 -9.63 0.36 13.52
CA PRO A 187 -10.90 -0.32 13.86
C PRO A 187 -12.12 0.26 13.14
N ASN A 188 -12.16 1.59 13.01
CA ASN A 188 -13.21 2.32 12.30
C ASN A 188 -13.07 2.31 10.76
N LYS A 189 -12.07 1.57 10.24
CA LYS A 189 -11.74 1.42 8.81
C LYS A 189 -11.51 2.73 8.05
N LYS A 190 -11.19 3.82 8.74
CA LYS A 190 -10.96 5.15 8.13
C LYS A 190 -9.55 5.33 7.57
N GLU A 191 -8.57 4.66 8.16
CA GLU A 191 -7.16 4.76 7.77
C GLU A 191 -6.62 3.37 7.49
N ILE A 192 -5.70 3.32 6.53
CA ILE A 192 -5.02 2.10 6.11
C ILE A 192 -3.51 2.29 6.17
N SER A 193 -2.78 1.19 6.26
CA SER A 193 -1.33 1.14 6.08
C SER A 193 -0.99 0.11 5.02
N ASN A 194 -0.39 0.55 3.93
CA ASN A 194 -0.05 -0.32 2.79
C ASN A 194 1.31 -1.03 2.91
N PHE A 195 1.98 -0.92 4.05
CA PHE A 195 3.25 -1.61 4.32
C PHE A 195 3.08 -3.11 4.63
N PHE A 196 1.84 -3.57 4.79
CA PHE A 196 1.48 -4.98 4.90
C PHE A 196 0.13 -5.22 4.21
N ILE A 197 0.13 -6.09 3.20
CA ILE A 197 -1.07 -6.44 2.42
C ILE A 197 -1.02 -7.94 2.13
N HIS A 198 -2.13 -8.64 2.33
CA HIS A 198 -2.33 -10.00 1.82
C HIS A 198 -3.41 -9.98 0.75
N SER A 199 -3.23 -10.74 -0.33
CA SER A 199 -4.17 -10.79 -1.44
C SER A 199 -4.14 -12.14 -2.14
N GLY A 200 -5.30 -12.66 -2.50
CA GLY A 200 -5.40 -13.67 -3.54
C GLY A 200 -5.05 -13.09 -4.91
N LYS A 201 -4.66 -13.95 -5.85
CA LYS A 201 -4.43 -13.59 -7.25
C LYS A 201 -5.69 -13.00 -7.87
N ASN A 202 -5.53 -12.04 -8.77
CA ASN A 202 -6.64 -11.40 -9.48
C ASN A 202 -7.74 -10.88 -8.53
N ASN A 203 -7.36 -10.37 -7.36
CA ASN A 203 -8.32 -9.77 -6.44
C ASN A 203 -8.80 -8.41 -6.97
N PHE A 204 -10.11 -8.15 -6.89
CA PHE A 204 -10.70 -6.91 -7.40
C PHE A 204 -10.10 -5.64 -6.80
N ILE A 205 -9.88 -5.59 -5.49
CA ILE A 205 -9.27 -4.42 -4.83
C ILE A 205 -7.84 -4.24 -5.33
N THR A 206 -7.04 -5.31 -5.28
CA THR A 206 -5.63 -5.29 -5.68
C THR A 206 -5.46 -4.85 -7.14
N LYS A 207 -6.23 -5.46 -8.05
CA LYS A 207 -6.22 -5.14 -9.49
C LYS A 207 -6.65 -3.70 -9.76
N THR A 208 -7.70 -3.23 -9.09
CA THR A 208 -8.18 -1.85 -9.22
C THR A 208 -7.08 -0.84 -8.86
N ILE A 209 -6.37 -1.07 -7.75
CA ILE A 209 -5.29 -0.17 -7.33
C ILE A 209 -4.08 -0.27 -8.27
N LYS A 210 -3.73 -1.47 -8.76
CA LYS A 210 -2.67 -1.65 -9.76
C LYS A 210 -2.97 -0.84 -11.03
N ILE A 211 -4.16 -1.02 -11.61
CA ILE A 211 -4.59 -0.31 -12.83
C ILE A 211 -4.64 1.20 -12.58
N TYR A 212 -5.09 1.64 -11.39
CA TYR A 212 -5.03 3.05 -11.02
C TYR A 212 -3.60 3.61 -11.07
N LEU A 213 -2.63 2.90 -10.49
CA LEU A 213 -1.23 3.35 -10.49
C LEU A 213 -0.68 3.39 -11.91
N GLU A 214 -1.02 2.41 -12.75
CA GLU A 214 -0.66 2.38 -14.17
C GLU A 214 -1.24 3.59 -14.91
N GLU A 215 -2.54 3.84 -14.80
CA GLU A 215 -3.19 4.96 -15.49
C GLU A 215 -2.76 6.32 -14.95
N TYR A 216 -2.50 6.45 -13.64
CA TYR A 216 -1.92 7.65 -13.06
C TYR A 216 -0.54 7.91 -13.66
N TRP A 217 0.35 6.92 -13.64
CA TRP A 217 1.70 7.10 -14.16
C TRP A 217 1.77 7.13 -15.67
N LYS A 218 0.73 6.73 -16.40
CA LYS A 218 0.63 6.92 -17.84
C LYS A 218 0.34 8.38 -18.18
N HIS A 219 -0.53 9.03 -17.42
CA HIS A 219 -1.04 10.36 -17.72
C HIS A 219 -0.35 11.50 -16.96
N GLU A 220 0.24 11.23 -15.81
CA GLU A 220 0.88 12.25 -14.96
C GLU A 220 2.41 12.18 -14.99
N ASN A 221 3.06 13.33 -14.85
CA ASN A 221 4.50 13.47 -14.67
C ASN A 221 4.86 14.14 -13.34
N ILE A 222 3.95 14.08 -12.36
CA ILE A 222 4.12 14.72 -11.06
C ILE A 222 3.57 13.81 -9.97
N THR A 223 4.19 13.86 -8.79
CA THR A 223 3.59 13.39 -7.55
C THR A 223 2.82 14.54 -6.92
N ILE A 224 1.49 14.51 -6.96
CA ILE A 224 0.68 15.57 -6.33
C ILE A 224 0.67 15.52 -4.80
N ASP A 225 0.89 14.33 -4.24
CA ASP A 225 0.83 14.04 -2.81
C ASP A 225 1.65 12.79 -2.48
N TYR A 226 2.37 12.81 -1.35
CA TYR A 226 3.14 11.65 -0.88
C TYR A 226 2.24 10.46 -0.52
N PHE A 227 1.01 10.71 -0.05
CA PHE A 227 0.04 9.68 0.33
C PHE A 227 -0.95 9.35 -0.80
N LEU A 228 -0.52 9.51 -2.06
CA LEU A 228 -1.33 9.28 -3.26
C LEU A 228 -2.16 7.97 -3.19
N TYR A 229 -1.50 6.86 -2.88
CA TYR A 229 -2.13 5.55 -2.67
C TYR A 229 -3.29 5.61 -1.66
N HIS A 230 -3.02 6.19 -0.48
CA HIS A 230 -3.96 6.23 0.64
C HIS A 230 -5.17 7.14 0.33
N HIS A 231 -4.93 8.24 -0.37
CA HIS A 231 -5.99 9.13 -0.80
C HIS A 231 -6.90 8.48 -1.84
N TYR A 232 -6.33 7.80 -2.84
CA TYR A 232 -7.11 7.09 -3.84
C TYR A 232 -7.89 5.94 -3.21
N PHE A 233 -7.25 5.08 -2.40
CA PHE A 233 -7.91 3.97 -1.72
C PHE A 233 -9.12 4.45 -0.88
N ASN A 234 -8.94 5.51 -0.10
CA ASN A 234 -10.02 6.09 0.70
C ASN A 234 -11.14 6.73 -0.13
N PHE A 235 -10.83 7.18 -1.35
CA PHE A 235 -11.82 7.76 -2.24
C PHE A 235 -12.61 6.65 -2.95
N ILE A 236 -11.91 5.71 -3.58
CA ILE A 236 -12.55 4.65 -4.37
C ILE A 236 -13.43 3.73 -3.52
N ARG A 237 -13.02 3.43 -2.28
CA ARG A 237 -13.82 2.60 -1.37
C ARG A 237 -15.18 3.21 -1.01
N ARG A 238 -15.38 4.52 -1.21
CA ARG A 238 -16.64 5.23 -0.96
C ARG A 238 -17.41 5.53 -2.24
N ALA A 239 -16.73 5.46 -3.38
CA ALA A 239 -17.29 5.80 -4.68
C ALA A 239 -17.81 4.56 -5.42
N ILE A 240 -17.25 3.37 -5.15
CA ILE A 240 -17.54 2.13 -5.85
C ILE A 240 -18.17 1.12 -4.87
N PRO A 241 -19.48 0.81 -4.99
CA PRO A 241 -20.20 -0.05 -4.05
C PRO A 241 -19.56 -1.43 -3.83
N ARG A 242 -19.12 -2.07 -4.92
CA ARG A 242 -18.42 -3.38 -4.84
C ARG A 242 -17.13 -3.28 -4.03
N PHE A 243 -16.35 -2.21 -4.21
CA PHE A 243 -15.12 -1.99 -3.45
C PHE A 243 -15.44 -1.80 -1.96
N GLU A 244 -16.44 -0.97 -1.66
CA GLU A 244 -16.89 -0.73 -0.29
C GLU A 244 -17.28 -2.02 0.42
N GLN A 245 -18.11 -2.84 -0.23
CA GLN A 245 -18.58 -4.12 0.30
C GLN A 245 -17.40 -5.06 0.61
N LEU A 246 -16.48 -5.24 -0.34
CA LEU A 246 -15.31 -6.11 -0.15
C LEU A 246 -14.41 -5.63 1.00
N TYR A 247 -14.19 -4.32 1.10
CA TYR A 247 -13.38 -3.74 2.18
C TYR A 247 -14.06 -3.87 3.56
N ASN A 248 -15.39 -3.72 3.60
CA ASN A 248 -16.18 -3.88 4.81
C ASN A 248 -16.19 -5.32 5.33
N ASN A 249 -15.99 -6.32 4.45
CA ASN A 249 -15.91 -7.73 4.83
C ASN A 249 -14.54 -8.15 5.40
N ILE A 250 -13.51 -7.30 5.33
CA ILE A 250 -12.20 -7.61 5.91
C ILE A 250 -12.33 -7.66 7.44
N ILE A 251 -11.88 -8.77 8.05
CA ILE A 251 -11.69 -8.89 9.50
C ILE A 251 -10.52 -8.00 9.90
N PRO A 252 -10.73 -6.92 10.68
CA PRO A 252 -9.68 -5.98 10.97
C PRO A 252 -8.65 -6.55 11.96
N TYR A 253 -7.39 -6.15 11.78
CA TYR A 253 -6.36 -6.20 12.82
C TYR A 253 -5.95 -4.78 13.17
N LEU A 254 -5.60 -4.55 14.44
CA LEU A 254 -5.33 -3.21 14.96
C LEU A 254 -4.06 -2.61 14.34
N ASN A 255 -4.21 -1.75 13.33
CA ASN A 255 -3.10 -0.99 12.73
C ASN A 255 -2.32 -0.18 13.78
N SER A 256 -3.00 0.34 14.81
CA SER A 256 -2.37 1.06 15.92
C SER A 256 -1.37 0.21 16.70
N LYS A 257 -1.60 -1.10 16.86
CA LYS A 257 -0.64 -2.00 17.50
C LYS A 257 0.65 -2.06 16.70
N VAL A 258 0.55 -2.36 15.40
CA VAL A 258 1.71 -2.47 14.51
C VAL A 258 2.47 -1.14 14.38
N ARG A 259 1.77 -0.01 14.46
CA ARG A 259 2.35 1.32 14.38
C ARG A 259 2.93 1.86 15.68
N TYR A 260 2.73 1.18 16.83
CA TYR A 260 3.24 1.64 18.12
C TYR A 260 4.73 2.02 18.05
N LEU A 261 5.57 1.15 17.49
CA LEU A 261 6.99 1.46 17.34
C LEU A 261 7.25 2.58 16.34
N THR A 262 6.48 2.74 15.26
CA THR A 262 6.64 3.87 14.34
C THR A 262 6.42 5.20 15.06
N ASP A 263 5.38 5.27 15.88
CA ASP A 263 4.92 6.50 16.51
C ASP A 263 5.74 6.84 17.78
N ASN A 264 6.33 5.82 18.44
CA ASN A 264 7.10 5.98 19.68
C ASN A 264 8.62 5.73 19.53
N ILE A 265 9.14 5.54 18.31
CA ILE A 265 10.52 5.07 18.07
C ILE A 265 11.63 5.87 18.78
N ALA A 266 11.39 7.16 19.05
CA ALA A 266 12.34 8.07 19.66
C ALA A 266 12.25 8.14 21.20
N GLN A 267 11.18 7.61 21.79
CA GLN A 267 11.00 7.57 23.23
C GLN A 267 11.93 6.55 23.85
N ASN A 268 12.25 6.76 25.13
CA ASN A 268 13.06 5.83 25.90
C ASN A 268 12.41 4.44 25.90
N ALA A 269 13.19 3.44 25.56
CA ALA A 269 12.80 2.05 25.66
C ALA A 269 12.72 1.66 27.13
N ASP A 270 11.75 0.81 27.40
CA ASP A 270 11.57 0.18 28.70
C ASP A 270 11.58 -1.33 28.47
N LYS A 271 12.43 -2.05 29.22
CA LYS A 271 12.65 -3.47 28.99
C LYS A 271 11.41 -4.29 29.37
N ASP A 272 10.74 -3.94 30.46
CA ASP A 272 9.55 -4.64 30.92
C ASP A 272 8.39 -4.43 29.92
N ALA A 273 8.28 -3.21 29.39
CA ALA A 273 7.37 -2.92 28.29
C ALA A 273 7.70 -3.74 27.04
N TRP A 274 8.98 -3.98 26.72
CA TRP A 274 9.37 -4.81 25.58
C TRP A 274 8.95 -6.26 25.76
N GLU A 275 9.10 -6.83 26.95
CA GLU A 275 8.68 -8.20 27.25
C GLU A 275 7.18 -8.41 27.03
N TYR A 276 6.37 -7.39 27.31
CA TYR A 276 4.93 -7.39 27.00
C TYR A 276 4.68 -7.16 25.50
N LEU A 277 5.17 -6.05 24.94
CA LEU A 277 4.91 -5.62 23.57
C LEU A 277 5.31 -6.70 22.56
N SER A 278 6.47 -7.32 22.75
CA SER A 278 7.00 -8.34 21.85
C SER A 278 6.10 -9.56 21.68
N LYS A 279 5.18 -9.81 22.62
CA LYS A 279 4.22 -10.91 22.60
C LYS A 279 2.82 -10.50 22.13
N THR A 280 2.55 -9.19 21.98
CA THR A 280 1.19 -8.67 21.72
C THR A 280 0.89 -8.41 20.26
N SER A 281 1.91 -8.40 19.41
CA SER A 281 1.78 -8.23 17.97
C SER A 281 2.79 -9.08 17.22
N PHE A 282 2.34 -9.71 16.14
CA PHE A 282 3.20 -10.52 15.27
C PHE A 282 4.25 -9.67 14.53
N MET A 283 4.04 -8.36 14.45
CA MET A 283 4.88 -7.45 13.68
C MET A 283 4.74 -6.02 14.18
N TYR A 284 5.82 -5.26 14.10
CA TYR A 284 5.82 -3.81 14.23
C TYR A 284 6.45 -3.12 13.02
N LYS A 285 5.96 -1.93 12.67
CA LYS A 285 6.58 -1.10 11.65
C LYS A 285 7.71 -0.26 12.27
N PHE A 286 8.93 -0.49 11.80
CA PHE A 286 10.12 0.24 12.26
C PHE A 286 10.32 1.51 11.44
N GLN A 287 10.62 2.63 12.13
CA GLN A 287 10.83 3.93 11.52
C GLN A 287 12.31 4.34 11.54
N ARG A 288 13.03 4.01 10.46
CA ARG A 288 14.50 4.17 10.42
C ARG A 288 15.00 5.62 10.30
N LYS A 289 14.14 6.56 9.87
CA LYS A 289 14.56 7.93 9.52
C LYS A 289 14.34 8.95 10.64
N ASN A 290 13.95 8.51 11.83
CA ASN A 290 13.71 9.42 12.95
C ASN A 290 15.04 9.89 13.56
N LYS A 291 15.43 11.14 13.28
CA LYS A 291 16.69 11.73 13.74
C LYS A 291 16.80 11.81 15.27
N ASN A 292 15.69 12.03 15.97
CA ASN A 292 15.68 12.11 17.43
C ASN A 292 15.93 10.74 18.05
N ALA A 293 15.36 9.69 17.45
CA ALA A 293 15.58 8.32 17.89
C ALA A 293 17.05 7.91 17.74
N VAL A 294 17.66 8.19 16.58
CA VAL A 294 19.08 7.88 16.32
C VAL A 294 19.99 8.54 17.35
N LYS A 295 19.72 9.79 17.73
CA LYS A 295 20.52 10.55 18.71
C LYS A 295 20.30 10.13 20.16
N ASN A 296 19.15 9.55 20.50
CA ASN A 296 18.82 9.13 21.86
C ASN A 296 19.31 7.68 22.08
N PRO A 297 20.38 7.45 22.86
CA PRO A 297 20.91 6.10 23.10
C PRO A 297 19.93 5.18 23.83
N ASN A 298 18.99 5.76 24.60
CA ASN A 298 17.99 5.02 25.34
C ASN A 298 16.71 4.77 24.52
N SER A 299 16.64 5.21 23.25
CA SER A 299 15.41 5.08 22.47
C SER A 299 15.08 3.63 22.08
N TRP A 300 13.80 3.38 21.75
CA TRP A 300 13.37 2.13 21.11
C TRP A 300 14.20 1.76 19.88
N TYR A 301 14.65 2.75 19.10
CA TYR A 301 15.54 2.53 17.96
C TYR A 301 16.84 1.84 18.36
N ASN A 302 17.57 2.41 19.33
CA ASN A 302 18.87 1.89 19.74
C ASN A 302 18.72 0.62 20.58
N PHE A 303 17.68 0.53 21.42
CA PHE A 303 17.35 -0.69 22.15
C PHE A 303 17.17 -1.90 21.21
N LEU A 304 16.34 -1.78 20.17
CA LEU A 304 16.07 -2.88 19.24
C LEU A 304 17.30 -3.27 18.41
N LEU A 305 18.11 -2.29 17.99
CA LEU A 305 19.39 -2.58 17.33
C LEU A 305 20.36 -3.32 18.25
N ASN A 306 20.42 -2.96 19.53
CA ASN A 306 21.27 -3.67 20.49
C ASN A 306 20.75 -5.09 20.75
N GLU A 307 19.44 -5.28 20.87
CA GLU A 307 18.83 -6.62 20.96
C GLU A 307 19.11 -7.47 19.70
N TYR A 308 19.16 -6.85 18.51
CA TYR A 308 19.58 -7.51 17.28
C TYR A 308 21.06 -7.91 17.28
N ARG A 309 21.96 -6.96 17.61
CA ARG A 309 23.42 -7.20 17.65
C ARG A 309 23.80 -8.28 18.65
N ASN A 310 23.05 -8.37 19.76
CA ASN A 310 23.23 -9.39 20.79
C ASN A 310 22.51 -10.71 20.46
N GLY A 311 21.92 -10.85 19.27
CA GLY A 311 21.24 -12.08 18.81
C GLY A 311 19.87 -12.35 19.43
N LYS A 312 19.42 -11.55 20.40
CA LYS A 312 18.18 -11.79 21.18
C LYS A 312 16.91 -11.72 20.35
N LEU A 313 16.86 -10.83 19.35
CA LEU A 313 15.73 -10.77 18.41
C LEU A 313 15.62 -12.00 17.50
N LEU A 314 16.69 -12.80 17.41
CA LEU A 314 16.75 -13.99 16.57
C LEU A 314 16.72 -15.30 17.38
N SER A 315 17.02 -15.28 18.68
CA SER A 315 17.17 -16.47 19.52
C SER A 315 15.87 -17.00 20.14
N ASN A 316 14.83 -16.18 20.33
CA ASN A 316 13.65 -16.58 21.10
C ASN A 316 12.65 -17.39 20.27
N ILE A 317 12.92 -18.66 20.01
CA ILE A 317 11.88 -19.64 19.69
C ILE A 317 11.69 -20.49 20.95
N ASP A 318 10.80 -20.08 21.84
CA ASP A 318 10.04 -21.13 22.53
C ASP A 318 9.01 -21.60 21.53
N SER A 319 9.32 -22.74 20.96
CA SER A 319 8.46 -23.55 20.11
C SER A 319 7.30 -24.05 20.97
N THR A 320 6.28 -23.23 21.17
CA THR A 320 4.94 -23.76 21.44
C THR A 320 4.13 -23.64 20.17
N ALA A 321 4.47 -24.52 19.23
CA ALA A 321 3.58 -24.90 18.16
C ALA A 321 2.50 -25.80 18.74
N VAL A 322 1.24 -25.36 18.67
CA VAL A 322 0.05 -26.19 18.50
C VAL A 322 -0.84 -25.54 17.44
#